data_AF-A0A961MC65-F1
#
_entry.id   AF-A0A961MC65-F1
#
_cell.length_a   1.000
_cell.length_b   1.000
_cell.length_c   1.000
_cell.angle_alpha   90.00
_cell.angle_beta   90.00
_cell.angle_gamma   90.00
#
_symmetry.space_group_name_H-M   'P 1'
#
loop_
_entity.id
_entity.type
_entity.pdbx_description
1 polymer ?
#
loop_
_entity_poly.entity_id
_entity_poly.type
_entity_poly.pdbx_seq_one_letter_code
_entity_poly.pdbx_strand_id
1 'polypeptide(L)'
;MSLSRLTTATAALALMTAPALADCNTVRFSDVGWTDITATTAATTTILNALGYQTEVLVLSVPVTYTSMANGDIDVFLGNW
;
A
#
# COMPACT_ATOMS: atom_id res chain seq x y z
N MET A 1 44.30 -12.52 6.58
CA MET A 1 42.85 -12.56 6.94
C MET A 1 42.32 -13.92 6.53
N SER A 2 42.05 -14.81 7.50
CA SER A 2 41.79 -16.24 7.22
C SER A 2 40.48 -16.43 6.43
N LEU A 3 40.50 -17.32 5.43
CA LEU A 3 39.37 -17.67 4.56
C LEU A 3 38.11 -18.06 5.38
N SER A 4 38.30 -18.66 6.56
CA SER A 4 37.22 -19.01 7.48
C SER A 4 36.46 -17.81 8.04
N ARG A 5 37.09 -16.63 8.15
CA ARG A 5 36.42 -15.40 8.62
C ARG A 5 35.55 -14.78 7.52
N LEU A 6 35.94 -14.96 6.27
CA LEU A 6 35.18 -14.46 5.12
C LEU A 6 33.89 -15.28 4.94
N THR A 7 33.96 -16.61 5.10
CA THR A 7 32.79 -17.47 4.97
C THR A 7 31.76 -17.27 6.09
N THR A 8 32.18 -16.95 7.31
CA THR A 8 31.23 -16.65 8.42
C THR A 8 30.48 -15.34 8.19
N ALA A 9 31.14 -14.33 7.63
CA ALA A 9 30.54 -13.03 7.38
C ALA A 9 29.44 -13.09 6.29
N THR A 10 29.66 -13.87 5.22
CA THR A 10 28.69 -14.02 4.14
C THR A 10 27.42 -14.76 4.59
N ALA A 11 27.55 -15.76 5.44
CA ALA A 11 26.40 -16.50 6.00
C ALA A 11 25.53 -15.61 6.91
N ALA A 12 26.14 -14.70 7.66
CA ALA A 12 25.40 -13.76 8.51
C ALA A 12 24.61 -12.73 7.68
N LEU A 13 25.13 -12.28 6.53
CA LEU A 13 24.41 -11.37 5.65
C LEU A 13 23.18 -12.01 4.99
N ALA A 14 23.25 -13.30 4.66
CA ALA A 14 22.14 -14.04 4.05
C ALA A 14 20.94 -14.25 5.01
N LEU A 15 21.18 -14.20 6.33
CA LEU A 15 20.13 -14.28 7.35
C LEU A 15 19.43 -12.93 7.60
N MET A 16 20.03 -11.82 7.15
CA MET A 16 19.45 -10.47 7.29
C MET A 16 18.55 -10.08 6.12
N THR A 17 18.53 -10.87 5.05
CA THR A 17 17.60 -10.70 3.91
C THR A 17 16.30 -11.45 4.18
N ALA A 18 15.62 -11.16 5.28
CA ALA A 18 14.23 -11.54 5.40
C ALA A 18 13.46 -10.81 4.28
N PRO A 19 12.61 -11.48 3.49
CA PRO A 19 11.71 -10.75 2.60
C PRO A 19 10.91 -9.81 3.50
N ALA A 20 10.81 -8.54 3.10
CA ALA A 20 9.75 -7.71 3.65
C ALA A 20 8.45 -8.42 3.28
N LEU A 21 7.83 -9.09 4.26
CA LEU A 21 6.45 -9.52 4.15
C LEU A 21 5.65 -8.22 4.11
N ALA A 22 5.55 -7.63 2.91
CA ALA A 22 4.54 -6.62 2.66
C ALA A 22 3.24 -7.30 3.05
N ASP A 23 2.55 -6.75 4.04
CA ASP A 23 1.23 -7.18 4.40
C ASP A 23 0.39 -6.97 3.12
N CYS A 24 0.13 -8.05 2.38
CA CYS A 24 -0.46 -8.02 1.02
C CYS A 24 -1.94 -7.59 1.03
N ASN A 25 -2.33 -6.80 2.03
CA ASN A 25 -3.67 -6.30 2.19
C ASN A 25 -4.00 -5.35 1.06
N THR A 26 -5.17 -5.55 0.47
CA THR A 26 -5.73 -4.66 -0.54
C THR A 26 -5.98 -3.30 0.10
N VAL A 27 -5.44 -2.23 -0.50
CA VAL A 27 -5.75 -0.86 -0.10
C VAL A 27 -7.10 -0.47 -0.70
N ARG A 28 -8.09 -0.20 0.16
CA ARG A 28 -9.45 0.18 -0.26
C ARG A 28 -9.60 1.69 -0.28
N PHE A 29 -9.76 2.22 -1.49
CA PHE A 29 -10.01 3.63 -1.76
C PHE A 29 -11.50 3.92 -1.86
N SER A 30 -11.90 5.09 -1.39
CA SER A 30 -13.17 5.70 -1.80
C SER A 30 -12.95 6.76 -2.87
N ASP A 31 -13.78 6.72 -3.91
CA ASP A 31 -13.95 7.78 -4.91
C ASP A 31 -15.39 8.30 -4.83
N VAL A 32 -15.61 9.62 -4.93
CA VAL A 32 -16.94 10.24 -4.89
C VAL A 32 -17.46 10.68 -6.25
N GLY A 33 -16.70 10.36 -7.32
CA GLY A 33 -17.05 10.61 -8.71
C GLY A 33 -16.68 12.01 -9.22
N TRP A 34 -15.90 12.79 -8.45
CA TRP A 34 -15.37 14.06 -8.93
C TRP A 34 -14.08 13.83 -9.70
N THR A 35 -13.92 14.52 -10.83
CA THR A 35 -12.84 14.25 -11.80
C THR A 35 -11.44 14.39 -11.21
N ASP A 36 -11.22 15.36 -10.33
CA ASP A 36 -9.97 15.57 -9.62
C ASP A 36 -9.65 14.43 -8.65
N ILE A 37 -10.66 13.92 -7.94
CA ILE A 37 -10.52 12.80 -7.00
C ILE A 37 -10.27 11.49 -7.76
N THR A 38 -10.98 11.24 -8.86
CA THR A 38 -10.72 10.07 -9.71
C THR A 38 -9.30 10.10 -10.28
N ALA A 39 -8.83 11.26 -10.74
CA ALA A 39 -7.48 11.39 -11.29
C ALA A 39 -6.39 11.12 -10.24
N THR A 40 -6.53 11.68 -9.04
CA THR A 40 -5.55 11.47 -7.94
C THR A 40 -5.58 10.04 -7.41
N THR A 41 -6.77 9.44 -7.34
CA THR A 41 -6.94 8.02 -6.97
C THR A 41 -6.26 7.11 -8.00
N ALA A 42 -6.49 7.32 -9.30
CA ALA A 42 -5.86 6.53 -10.36
C ALA A 42 -4.32 6.68 -10.38
N ALA A 43 -3.81 7.89 -10.17
CA ALA A 43 -2.36 8.10 -10.04
C ALA A 43 -1.77 7.34 -8.84
N THR A 44 -2.46 7.38 -7.69
CA THR A 44 -2.01 6.71 -6.47
C THR A 44 -2.07 5.19 -6.61
N THR A 45 -3.14 4.64 -7.17
CA THR A 45 -3.25 3.19 -7.42
C THR A 45 -2.16 2.70 -8.37
N THR A 46 -1.81 3.49 -9.39
CA THR A 46 -0.69 3.17 -10.30
C THR A 46 0.63 3.01 -9.55
N ILE A 47 0.93 3.93 -8.63
CA ILE A 47 2.14 3.88 -7.80
C ILE A 47 2.10 2.68 -6.85
N LEU A 48 0.98 2.46 -6.16
CA LEU A 48 0.83 1.35 -5.22
C LEU A 48 0.97 -0.01 -5.91
N ASN A 49 0.40 -0.18 -7.09
CA ASN A 49 0.56 -1.39 -7.90
C ASN A 49 2.03 -1.62 -8.26
N ALA A 50 2.79 -0.56 -8.62
CA ALA A 50 4.22 -0.67 -8.90
C ALA A 50 5.05 -1.05 -7.66
N LEU A 51 4.57 -0.72 -6.45
CA LEU A 51 5.16 -1.12 -5.18
C LEU A 51 4.73 -2.53 -4.71
N GLY A 52 3.87 -3.20 -5.47
CA GLY A 52 3.40 -4.56 -5.18
C GLY A 52 2.13 -4.66 -4.32
N TYR A 53 1.44 -3.54 -4.08
CA TYR A 53 0.14 -3.55 -3.39
C TYR A 53 -1.00 -3.86 -4.36
N GLN A 54 -2.07 -4.46 -3.82
CA GLN A 54 -3.36 -4.51 -4.49
C GLN A 54 -4.20 -3.30 -4.07
N THR A 55 -5.02 -2.78 -4.97
CA THR A 55 -5.93 -1.66 -4.68
C THR A 55 -7.34 -1.96 -5.14
N GLU A 56 -8.33 -1.59 -4.34
CA GLU A 56 -9.75 -1.60 -4.68
C GLU A 56 -10.29 -0.17 -4.61
N VAL A 57 -11.13 0.23 -5.55
CA VAL A 57 -11.74 1.57 -5.59
C VAL A 57 -13.25 1.44 -5.56
N LEU A 58 -13.88 2.02 -4.54
CA LEU A 58 -15.33 2.01 -4.33
C LEU A 58 -15.90 3.41 -4.57
N VAL A 59 -16.88 3.50 -5.46
CA VAL A 59 -17.60 4.76 -5.72
C VAL A 59 -18.67 4.94 -4.64
N LEU A 60 -18.50 5.92 -3.77
CA LEU A 60 -19.35 6.18 -2.60
C LEU A 60 -19.77 7.66 -2.55
N SER A 61 -20.83 7.99 -1.84
CA SER A 61 -21.12 9.40 -1.50
C SER A 61 -20.25 9.84 -0.32
N VAL A 62 -19.95 11.15 -0.20
CA VAL A 62 -19.12 11.69 0.89
C VAL A 62 -19.55 11.24 2.30
N PRO A 63 -20.86 11.25 2.67
CA PRO A 63 -21.27 10.76 3.99
C PRO A 63 -21.00 9.26 4.20
N VAL A 64 -21.15 8.46 3.14
CA VAL A 64 -20.87 7.02 3.18
C VAL A 64 -19.38 6.79 3.30
N THR A 65 -18.53 7.53 2.56
CA THR A 65 -17.07 7.49 2.68
C THR A 65 -16.62 7.66 4.13
N TYR A 66 -17.07 8.72 4.82
CA TYR A 66 -16.68 8.94 6.22
C TYR A 66 -17.18 7.87 7.18
N THR A 67 -18.41 7.38 6.96
CA THR A 67 -18.97 6.29 7.78
C THR A 67 -18.16 5.00 7.59
N SER A 68 -17.85 4.65 6.34
CA SER A 68 -17.05 3.49 5.98
C SER A 68 -15.61 3.60 6.51
N MET A 69 -14.99 4.78 6.50
CA MET A 69 -13.68 4.99 7.12
C MET A 69 -13.74 4.82 8.65
N ALA A 70 -14.78 5.35 9.30
CA ALA A 70 -14.96 5.18 10.74
C ALA A 70 -15.17 3.71 11.14
N ASN A 71 -15.79 2.91 10.27
CA ASN A 71 -16.00 1.48 10.47
C ASN A 71 -14.78 0.62 10.07
N GLY A 72 -13.77 1.19 9.41
CA GLY A 72 -12.63 0.44 8.87
C GLY A 72 -12.94 -0.33 7.58
N ASP A 73 -14.00 0.04 6.86
CA ASP A 73 -14.36 -0.54 5.55
C ASP A 73 -13.59 0.11 4.39
N ILE A 74 -13.08 1.34 4.59
CA ILE A 74 -12.26 2.11 3.64
C ILE A 74 -10.97 2.54 4.34
N ASP A 75 -9.85 2.42 3.64
CA ASP A 75 -8.53 2.75 4.17
C ASP A 75 -8.12 4.19 3.80
N VAL A 76 -8.46 4.63 2.58
CA VAL A 76 -8.00 5.92 2.04
C VAL A 76 -9.11 6.66 1.30
N PHE A 77 -9.21 7.96 1.56
CA PHE A 77 -10.00 8.90 0.77
C PHE A 77 -9.12 10.10 0.42
N LEU A 78 -8.93 10.36 -0.89
CA LEU A 78 -8.05 11.42 -1.40
C LEU A 78 -8.79 12.73 -1.69
N GLY A 79 -10.07 12.82 -1.34
CA GLY A 79 -10.94 13.96 -1.64
C GLY A 79 -11.32 14.81 -0.42
N ASN A 80 -10.58 14.71 0.68
CA ASN A 80 -10.84 15.55 1.86
C ASN A 80 -10.23 16.95 1.66
N TRP A 81 -11.10 17.96 1.55
CA TRP A 81 -10.76 19.37 1.37
C TRP A 81 -10.98 20.16 2.66
#